data_AF-A0A5B9QKD4-F1
#
_entry.id   AF-A0A5B9QKD4-F1
#
_cell.length_a   1.000
_cell.length_b   1.000
_cell.length_c   1.000
_cell.angle_alpha   90.00
_cell.angle_beta   90.00
_cell.angle_gamma   90.00
#
_symmetry.space_group_name_H-M   'P 1'
#
loop_
_entity.id
_entity.type
_entity.pdbx_description
1 polymer ?
#
loop_
_entity_poly.entity_id
_entity_poly.type
_entity_poly.pdbx_seq_one_letter_code
_entity_poly.pdbx_strand_id
1 'polypeptide(L)'
;MSKVTITRDEFLADRQGRTFADVLNDPEQPFEEMLTFFSDENRQRRMEESEIHHDRAPMAGVVRELESLPAINQFLSEIHAQRTQRLRQAIGVLVRIIMQRRGWKKTGKKGSLGVRAEASSHVPAHNTGGLALWFVRAERYELAEGMPFRPVSARSKELQAGRTKQSSAKC
;
A
#
# COMPACT_ATOMS: atom_id res chain seq x y z
N MET A 1 7.47 8.37 -16.60
CA MET A 1 7.59 6.89 -16.65
C MET A 1 6.38 6.32 -17.34
N SER A 2 6.56 5.32 -18.20
CA SER A 2 5.46 4.67 -18.93
C SER A 2 4.54 3.89 -18.00
N LYS A 3 3.25 3.80 -18.36
CA LYS A 3 2.28 2.94 -17.71
C LYS A 3 2.79 1.49 -17.66
N VAL A 4 2.63 0.84 -16.52
CA VAL A 4 2.87 -0.60 -16.36
C VAL A 4 1.53 -1.32 -16.36
N THR A 5 1.27 -2.19 -17.32
CA THR A 5 0.12 -3.09 -17.25
C THR A 5 0.60 -4.42 -16.70
N ILE A 6 -0.13 -4.96 -15.72
CA ILE A 6 0.11 -6.29 -15.17
C ILE A 6 -1.04 -7.18 -15.59
N THR A 7 -0.74 -8.22 -16.35
CA THR A 7 -1.68 -9.29 -16.69
C THR A 7 -1.68 -10.39 -15.63
N ARG A 8 -2.68 -11.27 -15.67
CA ARG A 8 -2.74 -12.47 -14.81
C ARG A 8 -1.46 -13.30 -14.94
N ASP A 9 -1.03 -13.56 -16.17
CA ASP A 9 0.15 -14.38 -16.46
C ASP A 9 1.43 -13.75 -15.91
N GLU A 10 1.57 -12.43 -16.03
CA GLU A 10 2.71 -11.72 -15.45
C GLU A 10 2.71 -11.72 -13.93
N PHE A 11 1.53 -11.64 -13.30
CA PHE A 11 1.42 -11.79 -11.86
C PHE A 11 1.81 -13.20 -11.42
N LEU A 12 1.37 -14.24 -12.14
CA LEU A 12 1.72 -15.64 -11.85
C LEU A 12 3.18 -15.98 -12.20
N ALA A 13 3.81 -15.26 -13.12
CA ALA A 13 5.23 -15.40 -13.41
C ALA A 13 6.11 -14.89 -12.26
N ASP A 14 5.61 -13.99 -11.41
CA ASP A 14 6.33 -13.53 -10.23
C ASP A 14 6.37 -14.60 -9.12
N ARG A 15 7.55 -14.77 -8.51
CA ARG A 15 7.80 -15.80 -7.48
C ARG A 15 6.85 -15.73 -6.27
N GLN A 16 6.41 -14.54 -5.87
CA GLN A 16 5.41 -14.37 -4.81
C GLN A 16 4.00 -14.34 -5.39
N GLY A 17 3.79 -13.77 -6.58
CA GLY A 17 2.48 -13.74 -7.21
C GLY A 17 1.91 -15.14 -7.45
N ARG A 18 2.73 -16.10 -7.88
CA ARG A 18 2.33 -17.52 -8.04
C ARG A 18 1.75 -18.15 -6.77
N THR A 19 2.13 -17.68 -5.58
CA THR A 19 1.61 -18.26 -4.32
C THR A 19 0.17 -17.86 -4.06
N PHE A 20 -0.37 -16.90 -4.82
CA PHE A 20 -1.75 -16.42 -4.76
C PHE A 20 -2.57 -16.89 -5.97
N ALA A 21 -2.16 -17.97 -6.65
CA ALA A 21 -2.96 -18.55 -7.73
C ALA A 21 -4.38 -18.93 -7.26
N ASP A 22 -4.54 -19.28 -5.99
CA ASP A 22 -5.85 -19.51 -5.36
C ASP A 22 -6.76 -18.26 -5.39
N VAL A 23 -6.18 -17.06 -5.24
CA VAL A 23 -6.90 -15.78 -5.35
C VAL A 23 -7.30 -15.51 -6.79
N LEU A 24 -6.42 -15.81 -7.75
CA LEU A 24 -6.70 -15.57 -9.16
C LEU A 24 -7.74 -16.53 -9.73
N ASN A 25 -7.71 -17.79 -9.29
CA ASN A 25 -8.57 -18.85 -9.80
C ASN A 25 -9.95 -18.89 -9.13
N ASP A 26 -10.16 -18.10 -8.08
CA ASP A 26 -11.45 -17.96 -7.40
C ASP A 26 -12.32 -16.92 -8.15
N PRO A 27 -13.40 -17.33 -8.84
CA PRO A 27 -14.21 -16.43 -9.66
C PRO A 27 -15.00 -15.41 -8.82
N GLU A 28 -15.15 -15.65 -7.52
CA GLU A 28 -15.80 -14.72 -6.60
C GLU A 28 -14.82 -13.65 -6.07
N GLN A 29 -13.50 -13.77 -6.34
CA GLN A 29 -12.55 -12.74 -5.96
C GLN A 29 -12.47 -11.65 -7.04
N PRO A 30 -12.52 -10.36 -6.64
CA PRO A 30 -12.51 -9.24 -7.58
C PRO A 30 -11.09 -8.93 -8.11
N PHE A 31 -10.36 -9.95 -8.54
CA PHE A 31 -8.95 -9.82 -8.93
C PHE A 31 -8.79 -9.11 -10.27
N GLU A 32 -9.69 -9.32 -11.22
CA GLU A 32 -9.68 -8.62 -12.51
C GLU A 32 -9.93 -7.12 -12.35
N GLU A 33 -10.82 -6.73 -11.44
CA GLU A 33 -11.06 -5.35 -11.07
C GLU A 33 -9.80 -4.71 -10.50
N MET A 34 -9.02 -5.45 -9.70
CA MET A 34 -7.74 -4.97 -9.18
C MET A 34 -6.69 -4.81 -10.28
N LEU A 35 -6.54 -5.79 -11.18
CA LEU A 35 -5.61 -5.68 -12.32
C LEU A 35 -5.96 -4.47 -13.18
N THR A 36 -7.25 -4.27 -13.47
CA THR A 36 -7.76 -3.13 -14.22
C THR A 36 -7.49 -1.82 -13.48
N PHE A 37 -7.82 -1.75 -12.19
CA PHE A 37 -7.62 -0.57 -11.36
C PHE A 37 -6.14 -0.15 -11.33
N PHE A 38 -5.25 -1.08 -11.02
CA PHE A 38 -3.83 -0.80 -10.88
C PHE A 38 -3.10 -0.63 -12.23
N SER A 39 -3.72 -0.98 -13.36
CA SER A 39 -3.19 -0.74 -14.71
C SER A 39 -3.47 0.68 -15.24
N ASP A 40 -3.98 1.59 -14.42
CA ASP A 40 -4.17 3.00 -14.79
C ASP A 40 -2.93 3.84 -14.50
N GLU A 41 -2.51 4.66 -15.46
CA GLU A 41 -1.30 5.47 -15.35
C GLU A 41 -1.41 6.54 -14.26
N ASN A 42 -2.57 7.20 -14.13
CA ASN A 42 -2.77 8.26 -13.16
C ASN A 42 -2.75 7.72 -11.73
N ARG A 43 -3.32 6.53 -11.51
CA ARG A 43 -3.23 5.81 -10.22
C ARG A 43 -1.79 5.43 -9.88
N GLN A 44 -1.05 4.89 -10.84
CA GLN A 44 0.38 4.58 -10.64
C GLN A 44 1.19 5.83 -10.30
N ARG A 45 0.91 6.95 -10.97
CA ARG A 45 1.55 8.23 -10.66
C ARG A 45 1.24 8.69 -9.23
N ARG A 46 -0.03 8.63 -8.79
CA ARG A 46 -0.41 8.96 -7.41
C ARG A 46 0.26 8.05 -6.37
N MET A 47 0.49 6.79 -6.70
CA MET A 47 1.24 5.87 -5.85
C MET A 47 2.69 6.34 -5.66
N GLU A 48 3.35 6.76 -6.74
CA GLU A 48 4.70 7.33 -6.70
C GLU A 48 4.74 8.66 -5.93
N GLU A 49 3.81 9.57 -6.23
CA GLU A 49 3.68 10.86 -5.55
C GLU A 49 3.47 10.70 -4.04
N SER A 50 2.81 9.62 -3.60
CA SER A 50 2.68 9.31 -2.18
C SER A 50 4.02 9.14 -1.48
N GLU A 51 4.97 8.47 -2.14
CA GLU A 51 6.33 8.28 -1.64
C GLU A 51 7.14 9.57 -1.71
N ILE A 52 7.06 10.29 -2.84
CA ILE A 52 7.88 11.48 -3.12
C ILE A 52 7.45 12.67 -2.26
N HIS A 53 6.16 12.97 -2.23
CA HIS A 53 5.63 14.23 -1.70
C HIS A 53 4.97 14.09 -0.34
N HIS A 54 4.44 12.91 -0.01
CA HIS A 54 3.69 12.71 1.23
C HIS A 54 4.43 11.86 2.26
N ASP A 55 5.59 11.29 1.91
CA ASP A 55 6.34 10.38 2.76
C ASP A 55 5.46 9.24 3.31
N ARG A 56 4.55 8.75 2.44
CA ARG A 56 3.61 7.66 2.72
C ARG A 56 3.85 6.51 1.76
N ALA A 57 3.45 5.31 2.19
CA ALA A 57 3.56 4.13 1.35
C ALA A 57 2.67 4.28 0.09
N PRO A 58 2.99 3.61 -1.03
CA PRO A 58 2.38 3.91 -2.33
C PRO A 58 0.86 3.72 -2.34
N MET A 59 0.38 2.74 -1.59
CA MET A 59 -1.04 2.44 -1.43
C MET A 59 -1.85 3.66 -0.94
N ALA A 60 -1.24 4.58 -0.18
CA ALA A 60 -1.94 5.73 0.38
C ALA A 60 -2.45 6.69 -0.71
N GLY A 61 -1.81 6.70 -1.88
CA GLY A 61 -2.25 7.51 -3.03
C GLY A 61 -3.53 7.00 -3.70
N VAL A 62 -3.95 5.76 -3.43
CA VAL A 62 -5.05 5.10 -4.18
C VAL A 62 -6.04 4.32 -3.32
N VAL A 63 -5.76 4.08 -2.03
CA VAL A 63 -6.54 3.18 -1.18
C VAL A 63 -8.02 3.57 -1.07
N ARG A 64 -8.33 4.86 -0.97
CA ARG A 64 -9.72 5.35 -0.85
C ARG A 64 -10.52 5.13 -2.13
N GLU A 65 -9.88 5.31 -3.27
CA GLU A 65 -10.50 5.05 -4.57
C GLU A 65 -10.70 3.55 -4.79
N LEU A 66 -9.70 2.73 -4.44
CA LEU A 66 -9.80 1.27 -4.51
C LEU A 66 -10.97 0.74 -3.66
N GLU A 67 -11.12 1.24 -2.44
CA GLU A 67 -12.24 0.89 -1.54
C GLU A 67 -13.60 1.35 -2.05
N SER A 68 -13.65 2.37 -2.91
CA SER A 68 -14.90 2.86 -3.49
C SER A 68 -15.43 1.98 -4.64
N LEU A 69 -14.61 1.06 -5.17
CA LEU A 69 -15.05 0.13 -6.20
C LEU A 69 -16.10 -0.82 -5.63
N PRO A 70 -17.30 -0.94 -6.26
CA PRO A 70 -18.38 -1.76 -5.72
C PRO A 70 -17.99 -3.22 -5.43
N ALA A 71 -17.29 -3.87 -6.37
CA ALA A 71 -16.85 -5.26 -6.21
C ALA A 71 -15.88 -5.44 -5.04
N ILE A 72 -14.96 -4.49 -4.84
CA ILE A 72 -14.00 -4.52 -3.74
C ILE A 72 -14.72 -4.24 -2.42
N ASN A 73 -15.57 -3.21 -2.37
CA ASN A 73 -16.31 -2.85 -1.17
C ASN A 73 -17.21 -4.01 -0.70
N GLN A 74 -17.96 -4.60 -1.64
CA GLN A 74 -18.82 -5.75 -1.37
C GLN A 74 -18.01 -6.93 -0.85
N PHE A 75 -16.95 -7.33 -1.57
CA PHE A 75 -16.11 -8.47 -1.15
C PHE A 75 -15.47 -8.26 0.24
N LEU A 76 -15.06 -7.03 0.56
CA LEU A 76 -14.49 -6.72 1.87
C LEU A 76 -15.53 -6.66 2.99
N SER A 77 -16.81 -6.46 2.66
CA SER A 77 -17.92 -6.44 3.62
C SER A 77 -18.38 -7.86 4.03
N GLU A 78 -18.06 -8.87 3.22
CA GLU A 78 -18.45 -10.26 3.46
C GLU A 78 -17.59 -10.94 4.56
N ILE A 79 -18.18 -11.90 5.28
CA ILE A 79 -17.55 -12.56 6.42
C ILE A 79 -16.70 -13.75 5.94
N HIS A 80 -15.58 -13.46 5.27
CA HIS A 80 -14.61 -14.47 4.82
C HIS A 80 -13.17 -14.10 5.17
N ALA A 81 -12.83 -14.14 6.48
CA ALA A 81 -11.53 -13.67 7.00
C ALA A 81 -10.30 -14.18 6.23
N GLN A 82 -10.26 -15.47 5.85
CA GLN A 82 -9.14 -16.04 5.11
C GLN A 82 -9.05 -15.52 3.67
N ARG A 83 -10.16 -15.51 2.92
CA ARG A 83 -10.21 -15.04 1.53
C ARG A 83 -9.84 -13.56 1.46
N THR A 84 -10.42 -12.75 2.35
CA THR A 84 -10.11 -11.34 2.49
C THR A 84 -8.63 -11.10 2.83
N GLN A 85 -8.04 -11.92 3.71
CA GLN A 85 -6.62 -11.82 4.03
C GLN A 85 -5.73 -12.14 2.82
N ARG A 86 -6.03 -13.20 2.07
CA ARG A 86 -5.25 -13.58 0.90
C ARG A 86 -5.34 -12.54 -0.22
N LEU A 87 -6.53 -11.98 -0.47
CA LEU A 87 -6.71 -10.86 -1.39
C LEU A 87 -5.81 -9.67 -1.02
N ARG A 88 -5.79 -9.28 0.25
CA ARG A 88 -4.94 -8.18 0.75
C ARG A 88 -3.45 -8.45 0.52
N GLN A 89 -3.00 -9.68 0.75
CA GLN A 89 -1.61 -10.04 0.49
C GLN A 89 -1.29 -9.96 -1.01
N ALA A 90 -2.20 -10.44 -1.86
CA ALA A 90 -2.08 -10.35 -3.31
C ALA A 90 -2.01 -8.90 -3.80
N ILE A 91 -2.82 -7.99 -3.25
CA ILE A 91 -2.73 -6.54 -3.49
C ILE A 91 -1.32 -6.01 -3.17
N GLY A 92 -0.76 -6.40 -2.02
CA GLY A 92 0.59 -6.00 -1.63
C GLY A 92 1.66 -6.47 -2.61
N VAL A 93 1.50 -7.69 -3.16
CA VAL A 93 2.39 -8.22 -4.21
C VAL A 93 2.21 -7.46 -5.52
N LEU A 94 0.97 -7.15 -5.91
CA LEU A 94 0.68 -6.41 -7.14
C LEU A 94 1.32 -5.01 -7.11
N VAL A 95 1.14 -4.28 -6.01
CA VAL A 95 1.80 -2.99 -5.79
C VAL A 95 3.32 -3.12 -5.85
N ARG A 96 3.90 -4.16 -5.26
CA ARG A 96 5.34 -4.40 -5.36
C ARG A 96 5.79 -4.55 -6.81
N ILE A 97 5.12 -5.41 -7.58
CA ILE A 97 5.49 -5.67 -8.98
C ILE A 97 5.45 -4.36 -9.79
N ILE A 98 4.39 -3.57 -9.63
CA ILE A 98 4.21 -2.29 -10.30
C ILE A 98 5.32 -1.32 -9.93
N MET A 99 5.55 -1.09 -8.63
CA MET A 99 6.59 -0.17 -8.17
C MET A 99 7.97 -0.60 -8.70
N GLN A 100 8.30 -1.90 -8.64
CA GLN A 100 9.58 -2.40 -9.14
C GLN A 100 9.77 -2.22 -10.64
N ARG A 101 8.73 -2.50 -11.44
CA ARG A 101 8.76 -2.26 -12.90
C ARG A 101 8.86 -0.78 -13.26
N ARG A 102 8.40 0.09 -12.36
CA ARG A 102 8.57 1.55 -12.46
C ARG A 102 9.90 2.04 -11.86
N GLY A 103 10.88 1.16 -11.66
CA GLY A 103 12.22 1.57 -11.23
C GLY A 103 12.37 1.83 -9.72
N TRP A 104 11.39 1.43 -8.91
CA TRP A 104 11.45 1.59 -7.47
C TRP A 104 12.00 0.34 -6.76
N LYS A 105 12.71 0.55 -5.66
CA LYS A 105 13.25 -0.51 -4.82
C LYS A 105 12.57 -0.50 -3.46
N LYS A 106 12.34 -1.71 -2.92
CA LYS A 106 11.85 -1.88 -1.56
C LYS A 106 12.93 -1.43 -0.57
N THR A 107 12.52 -0.70 0.45
CA THR A 107 13.43 -0.24 1.52
C THR A 107 13.51 -1.26 2.68
N GLY A 108 12.63 -2.26 2.73
CA GLY A 108 12.46 -3.15 3.87
C GLY A 108 11.73 -2.50 5.05
N LYS A 109 11.40 -1.20 4.94
CA LYS A 109 10.68 -0.44 5.97
C LYS A 109 9.20 -0.47 5.67
N LYS A 110 8.40 -0.37 6.74
CA LYS A 110 6.96 -0.16 6.62
C LYS A 110 6.60 1.28 6.98
N GLY A 111 5.68 1.88 6.23
CA GLY A 111 5.13 3.21 6.54
C GLY A 111 3.61 3.21 6.53
N SER A 112 3.05 4.26 7.14
CA SER A 112 1.63 4.37 7.35
C SER A 112 0.90 4.89 6.12
N LEU A 113 -0.37 4.49 5.98
CA LEU A 113 -1.27 5.10 5.00
C LEU A 113 -1.95 6.38 5.51
N GLY A 114 -1.91 6.62 6.82
CA GLY A 114 -2.53 7.79 7.44
C GLY A 114 -2.48 7.78 8.97
N VAL A 115 -3.22 8.70 9.60
CA VAL A 115 -3.44 8.70 11.05
C VAL A 115 -4.58 7.74 11.36
N ARG A 116 -4.43 6.91 12.41
CA ARG A 116 -5.48 5.99 12.86
C ARG A 116 -6.69 6.79 13.30
N ALA A 117 -7.88 6.43 12.83
CA ALA A 117 -9.12 6.78 13.55
C ALA A 117 -9.13 6.00 14.88
N GLU A 118 -9.65 6.59 15.95
CA GLU A 118 -9.81 5.89 17.23
C GLU A 118 -10.74 4.68 17.04
N ALA A 119 -10.33 3.53 17.58
CA ALA A 119 -11.16 2.34 17.58
C ALA A 119 -12.24 2.47 18.67
N SER A 120 -13.51 2.25 18.32
CA SER A 120 -14.59 2.19 19.30
C SER A 120 -14.75 0.77 19.86
N SER A 121 -14.96 0.66 21.17
CA SER A 121 -15.02 -0.59 21.95
C SER A 121 -16.29 -1.42 21.76
N HIS A 122 -17.22 -0.98 20.90
CA HIS A 122 -18.54 -1.60 20.72
C HIS A 122 -18.73 -2.34 19.40
N VAL A 123 -17.66 -2.52 18.62
CA VAL A 123 -17.74 -3.26 17.35
C VAL A 123 -17.12 -4.65 17.55
N PRO A 124 -17.85 -5.74 17.25
CA PRO A 124 -17.31 -7.09 17.37
C PRO A 124 -15.99 -7.25 16.60
N ALA A 125 -15.14 -8.21 16.98
CA ALA A 125 -13.92 -8.59 16.26
C ALA A 125 -14.25 -9.32 14.94
N HIS A 126 -14.98 -8.65 14.06
CA HIS A 126 -15.27 -9.00 12.68
C HIS A 126 -14.73 -7.87 11.79
N ASN A 127 -14.55 -8.11 10.49
CA ASN A 127 -13.76 -7.27 9.57
C ASN A 127 -14.39 -5.89 9.24
N THR A 128 -14.80 -5.11 10.23
CA THR A 128 -15.23 -3.72 10.04
C THR A 128 -14.00 -2.84 9.84
N GLY A 129 -13.72 -2.49 8.58
CA GLY A 129 -12.67 -1.55 8.21
C GLY A 129 -12.12 -1.78 6.81
N GLY A 130 -12.09 -0.72 6.00
CA GLY A 130 -11.50 -0.75 4.65
C GLY A 130 -10.01 -1.13 4.64
N LEU A 131 -9.48 -1.47 3.47
CA LEU A 131 -8.05 -1.71 3.21
C LEU A 131 -7.09 -0.73 3.92
N ALA A 132 -7.44 0.55 4.09
CA ALA A 132 -6.64 1.54 4.79
C ALA A 132 -6.40 1.18 6.28
N LEU A 133 -7.39 0.55 6.93
CA LEU A 133 -7.28 0.04 8.30
C LEU A 133 -6.43 -1.24 8.38
N TRP A 134 -6.27 -1.96 7.28
CA TRP A 134 -5.51 -3.22 7.24
C TRP A 134 -4.07 -3.02 6.82
N PHE A 135 -3.86 -2.13 5.87
CA PHE A 135 -2.54 -1.68 5.47
C PHE A 135 -2.02 -0.55 6.37
N VAL A 136 -2.33 -0.54 7.68
CA VAL A 136 -1.77 0.46 8.63
C VAL A 136 -0.26 0.62 8.45
N ARG A 137 0.41 -0.44 8.03
CA ARG A 137 1.81 -0.46 7.65
C ARG A 137 1.98 -1.17 6.30
N ALA A 138 2.31 -0.41 5.27
CA ALA A 138 2.64 -0.93 3.94
C ALA A 138 4.13 -0.74 3.64
N GLU A 139 4.66 -1.52 2.70
CA GLU A 139 6.07 -1.43 2.27
C GLU A 139 6.41 -0.04 1.74
N ARG A 140 7.59 0.47 2.09
CA ARG A 140 8.13 1.74 1.60
C ARG A 140 9.11 1.52 0.46
N TYR A 141 9.11 2.44 -0.48
CA TYR A 141 9.91 2.39 -1.69
C TYR A 141 10.79 3.62 -1.85
N GLU A 142 11.89 3.43 -2.55
CA GLU A 142 12.79 4.51 -2.97
C GLU A 142 13.15 4.32 -4.45
N LEU A 143 13.40 5.43 -5.15
CA LEU A 143 13.87 5.38 -6.53
C LEU A 143 15.27 4.77 -6.60
N ALA A 144 15.50 3.94 -7.62
CA ALA A 144 16.80 3.31 -7.83
C ALA A 144 17.95 4.33 -8.01
N GLU A 145 17.63 5.51 -8.55
CA GLU A 145 18.55 6.63 -8.81
C GLU A 145 18.65 7.61 -7.61
N GLY A 146 17.92 7.33 -6.52
CA GLY A 146 17.83 8.20 -5.35
C GLY A 146 16.57 9.07 -5.34
N MET A 147 16.16 9.49 -4.14
CA MET A 147 14.97 10.31 -3.96
C MET A 147 15.25 11.77 -4.34
N PRO A 148 14.39 12.42 -5.14
CA PRO A 148 14.61 13.79 -5.60
C PRO A 148 14.50 14.82 -4.47
N PHE A 149 13.76 14.48 -3.41
CA PHE A 149 13.59 15.35 -2.25
C PHE A 149 13.94 14.61 -0.97
N ARG A 150 14.32 15.40 0.02
CA ARG A 150 14.59 14.89 1.36
C ARG A 150 13.28 14.50 2.06
N PRO A 151 13.15 13.27 2.60
CA PRO A 151 11.92 12.83 3.26
C PRO A 151 11.55 13.72 4.46
N VAL A 152 10.25 13.96 4.63
CA VAL A 152 9.73 14.75 5.76
C VAL A 152 10.07 14.10 7.09
N SER A 153 10.03 12.77 7.18
CA SER A 153 10.42 12.02 8.37
C SER A 153 11.89 12.24 8.76
N ALA A 154 12.81 12.37 7.78
CA ALA A 154 14.21 12.67 8.06
C ALA A 154 14.36 14.07 8.67
N ARG A 155 13.66 15.07 8.11
CA ARG A 155 13.62 16.44 8.65
C ARG A 155 13.02 16.48 10.06
N SER A 156 11.94 15.74 10.28
CA SER A 156 11.27 15.68 11.60
C SER A 156 12.19 15.09 12.67
N LYS A 157 12.92 14.01 12.36
CA LYS A 157 13.87 13.38 13.29
C LYS A 157 15.02 14.32 13.68
N GLU A 158 15.55 15.10 12.75
CA GLU A 158 16.59 16.09 13.06
C GLU A 158 16.08 17.21 13.97
N LEU A 159 14.87 17.72 13.69
CA LEU A 159 14.24 18.72 14.56
C LEU A 159 14.01 18.19 15.97
N GLN A 160 13.59 16.92 16.10
CA GLN A 160 13.43 16.27 17.41
C GLN A 160 14.78 16.10 18.12
N ALA A 161 15.81 15.59 17.42
CA ALA A 161 17.15 15.41 17.99
C ALA A 161 17.78 16.74 18.43
N GLY A 162 17.57 17.83 17.68
CA GLY A 162 17.99 19.18 18.05
C GLY A 162 17.30 19.69 19.32
N ARG A 163 15.99 19.43 19.46
CA ARG A 163 15.23 19.78 20.69
C ARG A 163 15.75 19.02 21.92
N THR A 164 16.05 17.73 21.78
CA THR A 164 16.60 16.93 22.89
C THR A 164 17.97 17.44 23.32
N LYS A 165 18.86 17.80 22.38
CA LYS A 165 20.19 18.37 22.68
C LYS A 165 20.13 19.75 23.36
N GLN A 166 19.17 20.60 22.98
CA GLN A 166 18.96 21.89 23.65
C GLN A 166 18.38 21.75 25.06
N SER A 167 17.58 20.72 25.31
CA SER A 167 17.05 20.43 26.65
C SER A 167 18.12 19.86 27.59
N SER A 168 19.05 19.04 27.08
CA SER A 168 20.15 18.49 27.89
C SER A 168 21.29 19.46 28.17
N ALA A 169 21.43 20.52 27.36
CA ALA A 169 22.44 21.57 27.56
C ALA A 169 21.99 22.69 28.52
N LYS A 170 20.76 22.63 29.03
CA LYS A 170 20.18 23.59 29.99
C LYS A 170 20.09 23.03 31.42
N CYS A 171 20.71 21.88 31.70
CA CYS A 171 20.86 21.31 33.04
C CYS A 171 22.31 21.41 33.50
#